data_AF-A0A2S1SH03-F1
#
_entry.id   AF-A0A2S1SH03-F1
#
_cell.length_a   1.000
_cell.length_b   1.000
_cell.length_c   1.000
_cell.angle_alpha   90.00
_cell.angle_beta   90.00
_cell.angle_gamma   90.00
#
_symmetry.space_group_name_H-M   'P 1'
#
loop_
_entity.id
_entity.type
_entity.pdbx_description
1 polymer ?
#
loop_
_entity_poly.entity_id
_entity_poly.type
_entity_poly.pdbx_seq_one_letter_code
_entity_poly.pdbx_strand_id
1 'polypeptide(L)'
;MSSAFYNTVAKSTAHRQSREDHARLVRLDLQLLPELFSIAYRISDKNHHKACWILELIIEEDINLLTMHLDNFCIYLPQWHADGAVRSAAKISMMAAQEHTRKAKNKDHFLSEKHIKIMSETCFDWLIGHAKVATKAYAMRALFELGKSEAWIYGDLKTILSDDFHKHSPAYQGAARDILKKIGKD
;
A
#
# COMPACT_ATOMS: atom_id res chain seq x y z
N MET A 1 5.38 23.74 -8.44
CA MET A 1 4.20 22.97 -8.89
C MET A 1 3.72 23.58 -10.17
N SER A 2 3.61 22.78 -11.24
CA SER A 2 2.85 23.22 -12.40
C SER A 2 1.41 23.37 -11.93
N SER A 3 0.93 24.61 -11.82
CA SER A 3 -0.44 24.88 -11.35
C SER A 3 -1.49 24.11 -12.15
N ALA A 4 -1.19 23.79 -13.42
CA ALA A 4 -2.04 22.98 -14.29
C ALA A 4 -2.18 21.52 -13.81
N PHE A 5 -1.09 20.81 -13.51
CA PHE A 5 -1.17 19.40 -13.14
C PHE A 5 -1.81 19.20 -11.77
N TYR A 6 -1.48 20.06 -10.80
CA TYR A 6 -2.16 20.05 -9.49
C TYR A 6 -3.68 20.19 -9.64
N ASN A 7 -4.14 21.11 -10.49
CA ASN A 7 -5.57 21.29 -10.76
C ASN A 7 -6.21 20.07 -11.42
N THR A 8 -5.46 19.32 -12.25
CA THR A 8 -5.91 18.02 -12.77
C THR A 8 -6.10 17.02 -11.65
N VAL A 9 -5.10 16.80 -10.78
CA VAL A 9 -5.23 15.89 -9.61
C VAL A 9 -6.40 16.29 -8.71
N ALA A 10 -6.58 17.59 -8.47
CA ALA A 10 -7.67 18.12 -7.66
C ALA A 10 -9.07 17.82 -8.21
N LYS A 11 -9.22 17.61 -9.53
CA LYS A 11 -10.48 17.24 -10.18
C LYS A 11 -10.80 15.75 -10.09
N SER A 12 -9.86 14.91 -9.66
CA SER A 12 -10.12 13.48 -9.48
C SER A 12 -11.18 13.23 -8.41
N THR A 13 -12.00 12.19 -8.60
CA THR A 13 -13.08 11.79 -7.68
C THR A 13 -12.88 10.35 -7.22
N ALA A 14 -13.66 9.90 -6.24
CA ALA A 14 -13.59 8.53 -5.74
C ALA A 14 -14.05 7.47 -6.78
N HIS A 15 -14.78 7.89 -7.83
CA HIS A 15 -15.21 7.00 -8.90
C HIS A 15 -14.00 6.40 -9.62
N ARG A 16 -14.02 5.07 -9.82
CA ARG A 16 -12.90 4.34 -10.43
C ARG A 16 -12.51 4.91 -11.81
N GLN A 17 -13.49 5.15 -12.68
CA GLN A 17 -13.24 5.72 -14.02
C GLN A 17 -12.48 7.05 -13.94
N SER A 18 -12.89 7.95 -13.04
CA SER A 18 -12.20 9.23 -12.84
C SER A 18 -10.74 9.02 -12.47
N ARG A 19 -10.44 8.11 -11.55
CA ARG A 19 -9.05 7.80 -11.14
C ARG A 19 -8.24 7.18 -12.28
N GLU A 20 -8.84 6.28 -13.07
CA GLU A 20 -8.21 5.64 -14.23
C GLU A 20 -7.88 6.66 -15.33
N ASP A 21 -8.77 7.61 -15.61
CA ASP A 21 -8.52 8.67 -16.58
C ASP A 21 -7.30 9.53 -16.16
N HIS A 22 -7.20 9.87 -14.87
CA HIS A 22 -6.07 10.64 -14.35
C HIS A 22 -4.77 9.79 -14.34
N ALA A 23 -4.85 8.51 -14.00
CA ALA A 23 -3.72 7.60 -14.07
C ALA A 23 -3.19 7.48 -15.50
N ARG A 24 -4.10 7.39 -16.49
CA ARG A 24 -3.73 7.37 -17.91
C ARG A 24 -2.96 8.63 -18.32
N LEU A 25 -3.38 9.81 -17.88
CA LEU A 25 -2.66 11.05 -18.19
C LEU A 25 -1.21 11.01 -17.72
N VAL A 26 -0.95 10.54 -16.50
CA VAL A 26 0.41 10.42 -15.95
C VAL A 26 1.21 9.33 -16.65
N ARG A 27 0.56 8.25 -17.10
CA ARG A 27 1.26 7.20 -17.86
C ARG A 27 1.64 7.63 -19.28
N LEU A 28 0.89 8.55 -19.87
CA LEU A 28 1.25 9.16 -21.16
C LEU A 28 2.43 10.12 -21.04
N ASP A 29 2.65 10.70 -19.86
CA ASP A 29 3.79 11.57 -19.56
C ASP A 29 4.34 11.29 -18.15
N LEU A 30 5.29 10.33 -18.08
CA LEU A 30 5.90 9.90 -16.82
C LEU A 30 6.72 11.01 -16.14
N GLN A 31 7.00 12.15 -16.80
CA GLN A 31 7.61 13.30 -16.13
C GLN A 31 6.68 13.91 -15.06
N LEU A 32 5.38 13.60 -15.10
CA LEU A 32 4.39 14.00 -14.10
C LEU A 32 4.43 13.11 -12.84
N LEU A 33 5.03 11.92 -12.90
CA LEU A 33 5.03 10.98 -11.79
C LEU A 33 5.72 11.52 -10.53
N PRO A 34 6.91 12.16 -10.60
CA PRO A 34 7.52 12.80 -9.42
C PRO A 34 6.64 13.91 -8.81
N GLU A 35 5.92 14.68 -9.64
CA GLU A 35 5.00 15.71 -9.14
C GLU A 35 3.78 15.07 -8.45
N LEU A 36 3.26 13.96 -8.99
CA LEU A 36 2.18 13.20 -8.35
C LEU A 36 2.59 12.67 -6.98
N PHE A 37 3.78 12.09 -6.85
CA PHE A 37 4.35 11.69 -5.56
C PHE A 37 4.51 12.88 -4.61
N SER A 38 5.00 14.02 -5.09
CA SER A 38 5.11 15.25 -4.28
C SER A 38 3.77 15.71 -3.71
N ILE A 39 2.67 15.57 -4.44
CA ILE A 39 1.32 15.88 -3.94
C ILE A 39 0.89 14.84 -2.90
N ALA A 40 1.12 13.55 -3.16
CA ALA A 40 0.76 12.47 -2.23
C ALA A 40 1.48 12.57 -0.88
N TYR A 41 2.74 13.01 -0.87
CA TYR A 41 3.55 13.19 0.35
C TYR A 41 3.21 14.47 1.12
N ARG A 42 2.41 15.37 0.55
CA ARG A 42 2.00 16.60 1.22
C ARG A 42 0.72 16.38 2.01
N ILE A 43 0.86 15.75 3.17
CA ILE A 43 -0.26 15.21 3.97
C ILE A 43 -1.26 16.30 4.41
N SER A 44 -0.78 17.53 4.61
CA SER A 44 -1.63 18.70 4.91
C SER A 44 -2.44 19.21 3.71
N ASP A 45 -2.13 18.76 2.48
CA ASP A 45 -2.83 19.16 1.27
C ASP A 45 -4.16 18.41 1.17
N LYS A 46 -5.26 19.14 1.05
CA LYS A 46 -6.61 18.55 0.95
C LYS A 46 -6.76 17.54 -0.21
N ASN A 47 -5.91 17.62 -1.23
CA ASN A 47 -5.94 16.72 -2.40
C ASN A 47 -4.92 15.58 -2.32
N HIS A 48 -4.15 15.43 -1.24
CA HIS A 48 -3.10 14.41 -1.14
C HIS A 48 -3.66 12.99 -1.35
N HIS A 49 -4.84 12.70 -0.79
CA HIS A 49 -5.50 11.40 -0.93
C HIS A 49 -5.90 11.08 -2.38
N LYS A 50 -6.20 12.10 -3.19
CA LYS A 50 -6.49 11.93 -4.62
C LYS A 50 -5.23 11.53 -5.38
N ALA A 51 -4.08 12.11 -5.03
CA ALA A 51 -2.80 11.68 -5.59
C ALA A 51 -2.50 10.23 -5.22
N CYS A 52 -2.72 9.83 -3.96
CA CYS A 52 -2.56 8.42 -3.53
C CYS A 52 -3.45 7.46 -4.33
N TRP A 53 -4.70 7.83 -4.61
CA TRP A 53 -5.61 7.03 -5.42
C TRP A 53 -5.12 6.82 -6.85
N ILE A 54 -4.58 7.88 -7.46
CA ILE A 54 -4.05 7.83 -8.82
C ILE A 54 -2.77 7.00 -8.84
N LEU A 55 -1.88 7.20 -7.86
CA LEU A 55 -0.65 6.42 -7.69
C LEU A 55 -0.94 4.93 -7.57
N GLU A 56 -1.94 4.54 -6.77
CA GLU A 56 -2.34 3.14 -6.62
C GLU A 56 -2.59 2.47 -7.97
N LEU A 57 -3.31 3.13 -8.88
CA LEU A 57 -3.65 2.58 -10.19
C LEU A 57 -2.44 2.55 -11.14
N ILE A 58 -1.58 3.56 -11.09
CA ILE A 58 -0.34 3.57 -11.89
C ILE A 58 0.56 2.41 -11.47
N ILE A 59 0.74 2.22 -10.15
CA ILE A 59 1.59 1.16 -9.60
C ILE A 59 0.97 -0.23 -9.76
N GLU A 60 -0.37 -0.34 -9.75
CA GLU A 60 -1.07 -1.59 -10.07
C GLU A 60 -0.83 -2.04 -11.51
N GLU A 61 -0.65 -1.10 -12.44
CA GLU A 61 -0.32 -1.42 -13.83
C GLU A 61 1.17 -1.69 -14.07
N ASP A 62 2.07 -0.93 -13.42
CA ASP A 62 3.51 -1.19 -13.45
C ASP A 62 4.18 -0.89 -12.10
N ILE A 63 4.42 -1.95 -11.34
CA ILE A 63 5.06 -1.89 -10.02
C ILE A 63 6.51 -1.36 -10.10
N ASN A 64 7.20 -1.50 -11.24
CA ASN A 64 8.59 -1.07 -11.36
C ASN A 64 8.73 0.46 -11.31
N LEU A 65 7.66 1.20 -11.63
CA LEU A 65 7.61 2.66 -11.47
C LEU A 65 7.77 3.10 -10.01
N LEU A 66 7.51 2.21 -9.04
CA LEU A 66 7.74 2.50 -7.62
C LEU A 66 9.24 2.48 -7.25
N THR A 67 10.09 1.77 -8.01
CA THR A 67 11.50 1.50 -7.64
C THR A 67 12.27 2.77 -7.28
N MET A 68 12.17 3.81 -8.12
CA MET A 68 12.85 5.10 -7.92
C MET A 68 12.28 5.94 -6.78
N HIS A 69 11.15 5.51 -6.22
CA HIS A 69 10.41 6.22 -5.18
C HIS A 69 10.27 5.41 -3.89
N LEU A 70 10.81 4.18 -3.81
CA LEU A 70 10.65 3.27 -2.66
C LEU A 70 11.12 3.90 -1.35
N ASP A 71 12.27 4.57 -1.35
CA ASP A 71 12.80 5.24 -0.16
C ASP A 71 11.85 6.31 0.36
N ASN A 72 11.42 7.22 -0.52
CA ASN A 72 10.48 8.27 -0.16
C ASN A 72 9.12 7.70 0.23
N PHE A 73 8.63 6.70 -0.50
CA PHE A 73 7.39 6.01 -0.18
C PHE A 73 7.43 5.49 1.26
N CYS A 74 8.49 4.78 1.64
CA CYS A 74 8.63 4.26 3.00
C CYS A 74 8.77 5.37 4.05
N ILE A 75 9.46 6.48 3.75
CA ILE A 75 9.57 7.63 4.68
C ILE A 75 8.19 8.22 5.03
N TYR A 76 7.31 8.34 4.04
CA TYR A 76 5.97 8.94 4.22
C TYR A 76 4.89 7.93 4.59
N LEU A 77 5.11 6.63 4.37
CA LEU A 77 4.14 5.56 4.60
C LEU A 77 3.48 5.61 6.00
N PRO A 78 4.22 5.77 7.11
CA PRO A 78 3.63 5.79 8.45
C PRO A 78 2.88 7.08 8.75
N GLN A 79 3.10 8.14 7.97
CA GLN A 79 2.56 9.47 8.23
C GLN A 79 1.17 9.65 7.60
N TRP A 80 0.79 8.82 6.61
CA TRP A 80 -0.53 8.89 6.02
C TRP A 80 -1.62 8.45 7.00
N HIS A 81 -2.64 9.30 7.16
CA HIS A 81 -3.76 9.04 8.08
C HIS A 81 -5.15 9.18 7.43
N ALA A 82 -5.27 9.84 6.26
CA ALA A 82 -6.56 9.95 5.58
C ALA A 82 -7.00 8.59 5.01
N ASP A 83 -8.21 8.13 5.36
CA ASP A 83 -8.72 6.79 5.00
C ASP A 83 -8.47 6.40 3.53
N GLY A 84 -8.73 7.33 2.60
CA GLY A 84 -8.51 7.12 1.17
C GLY A 84 -7.04 6.93 0.81
N ALA A 85 -6.14 7.70 1.41
CA ALA A 85 -4.70 7.61 1.19
C ALA A 85 -4.13 6.32 1.81
N VAL A 86 -4.50 6.03 3.06
CA VAL A 86 -4.04 4.85 3.81
C VAL A 86 -4.46 3.57 3.09
N ARG A 87 -5.68 3.51 2.57
CA ARG A 87 -6.13 2.35 1.77
C ARG A 87 -5.25 2.12 0.55
N SER A 88 -4.95 3.18 -0.21
CA SER A 88 -4.10 3.10 -1.39
C SER A 88 -2.67 2.71 -1.04
N ALA A 89 -2.13 3.30 0.03
CA ALA A 89 -0.81 2.97 0.55
C ALA A 89 -0.70 1.50 0.98
N ALA A 90 -1.71 0.96 1.65
CA ALA A 90 -1.75 -0.44 2.04
C ALA A 90 -1.80 -1.38 0.84
N LYS A 91 -2.57 -1.04 -0.21
CA LYS A 91 -2.60 -1.83 -1.44
C LYS A 91 -1.26 -1.77 -2.19
N ILE A 92 -0.62 -0.60 -2.26
CA ILE A 92 0.73 -0.46 -2.83
C ILE A 92 1.73 -1.29 -2.05
N SER A 93 1.67 -1.27 -0.71
CA SER A 93 2.55 -2.08 0.16
C SER A 93 2.36 -3.58 -0.07
N MET A 94 1.12 -4.03 -0.25
CA MET A 94 0.82 -5.42 -0.63
C MET A 94 1.44 -5.79 -1.97
N MET A 95 1.29 -4.96 -3.00
CA MET A 95 1.87 -5.22 -4.33
C MET A 95 3.39 -5.23 -4.29
N ALA A 96 4.01 -4.32 -3.53
CA ALA A 96 5.45 -4.26 -3.35
C ALA A 96 6.00 -5.50 -2.62
N ALA A 97 5.29 -6.00 -1.59
CA ALA A 97 5.64 -7.23 -0.89
C ALA A 97 5.52 -8.47 -1.81
N GLN A 98 4.45 -8.55 -2.61
CA GLN A 98 4.28 -9.60 -3.62
C GLN A 98 5.40 -9.60 -4.65
N GLU A 99 5.78 -8.41 -5.13
CA GLU A 99 6.88 -8.27 -6.10
C GLU A 99 8.23 -8.63 -5.49
N HIS A 100 8.49 -8.26 -4.23
CA HIS A 100 9.68 -8.70 -3.50
C HIS A 100 9.75 -10.23 -3.42
N THR A 101 8.69 -10.90 -2.99
CA THR A 101 8.60 -12.36 -2.94
C THR A 101 8.82 -12.98 -4.33
N ARG A 102 8.26 -12.38 -5.38
CA ARG A 102 8.40 -12.87 -6.76
C ARG A 102 9.86 -12.79 -7.22
N LYS A 103 10.53 -11.66 -6.99
CA LYS A 103 11.93 -11.42 -7.36
C LYS A 103 12.91 -12.27 -6.55
N ALA A 104 12.62 -12.53 -5.27
CA ALA A 104 13.45 -13.35 -4.40
C ALA A 104 13.69 -14.77 -4.97
N LYS A 105 12.74 -15.32 -5.73
CA LYS A 105 12.89 -16.61 -6.45
C LYS A 105 14.08 -16.64 -7.41
N ASN A 106 14.45 -15.48 -7.95
CA ASN A 106 15.57 -15.30 -8.88
C ASN A 106 16.77 -14.64 -8.20
N LYS A 107 16.85 -14.65 -6.86
CA LYS A 107 17.90 -13.97 -6.07
C LYS A 107 17.99 -12.47 -6.34
N ASP A 108 16.87 -11.85 -6.69
CA ASP A 108 16.70 -10.40 -6.83
C ASP A 108 15.79 -9.88 -5.72
N HIS A 109 15.94 -8.62 -5.33
CA HIS A 109 15.20 -8.02 -4.22
C HIS A 109 14.57 -6.70 -4.66
N PHE A 110 13.23 -6.64 -4.59
CA PHE A 110 12.49 -5.40 -4.86
C PHE A 110 12.60 -4.41 -3.69
N LEU A 111 12.36 -4.93 -2.48
CA LEU A 111 12.48 -4.23 -1.21
C LEU A 111 13.82 -4.52 -0.56
N SER A 112 14.44 -3.50 0.03
CA SER A 112 15.55 -3.64 0.98
C SER A 112 15.05 -4.04 2.36
N GLU A 113 15.94 -4.52 3.25
CA GLU A 113 15.62 -4.80 4.66
C GLU A 113 14.98 -3.59 5.36
N LYS A 114 15.47 -2.38 5.08
CA LYS A 114 14.90 -1.13 5.61
C LYS A 114 13.46 -0.92 5.14
N HIS A 115 13.17 -1.17 3.87
CA HIS A 115 11.80 -1.05 3.34
C HIS A 115 10.87 -2.08 3.97
N ILE A 116 11.34 -3.33 4.09
CA ILE A 116 10.58 -4.43 4.72
C ILE A 116 10.21 -4.05 6.15
N LYS A 117 11.19 -3.60 6.95
CA LYS A 117 10.96 -3.17 8.33
C LYS A 117 9.87 -2.10 8.41
N ILE A 118 10.03 -0.98 7.70
CA ILE A 118 9.08 0.14 7.74
C ILE A 118 7.68 -0.29 7.27
N MET A 119 7.61 -1.06 6.18
CA MET A 119 6.33 -1.56 5.66
C MET A 119 5.66 -2.52 6.65
N SER A 120 6.43 -3.41 7.30
CA SER A 120 5.88 -4.34 8.29
C SER A 120 5.35 -3.61 9.53
N GLU A 121 6.13 -2.69 10.12
CA GLU A 121 5.73 -1.89 11.28
C GLU A 121 4.45 -1.11 10.96
N THR A 122 4.42 -0.41 9.82
CA THR A 122 3.25 0.37 9.41
C THR A 122 2.01 -0.52 9.16
N CYS A 123 2.19 -1.69 8.55
CA CYS A 123 1.08 -2.61 8.32
C CYS A 123 0.53 -3.19 9.63
N PHE A 124 1.39 -3.48 10.61
CA PHE A 124 0.96 -3.90 11.95
C PHE A 124 0.20 -2.78 12.66
N ASP A 125 0.69 -1.53 12.60
CA ASP A 125 0.00 -0.37 13.15
C ASP A 125 -1.40 -0.20 12.57
N TRP A 126 -1.55 -0.38 11.25
CA TRP A 126 -2.88 -0.35 10.63
C TRP A 126 -3.77 -1.52 11.04
N LEU A 127 -3.20 -2.71 11.24
CA LEU A 127 -3.93 -3.90 11.61
C LEU A 127 -4.49 -3.80 13.04
N ILE A 128 -3.68 -3.29 13.98
CA ILE A 128 -4.04 -3.13 15.40
C ILE A 128 -4.87 -1.84 15.62
N GLY A 129 -4.60 -0.78 14.85
CA GLY A 129 -5.25 0.52 15.00
C GLY A 129 -6.67 0.61 14.42
N HIS A 130 -7.08 1.85 14.16
CA HIS A 130 -8.44 2.21 13.73
C HIS A 130 -8.63 2.23 12.19
N ALA A 131 -7.71 1.65 11.43
CA ALA A 131 -7.82 1.62 9.97
C ALA A 131 -9.07 0.87 9.51
N LYS A 132 -9.65 1.30 8.39
CA LYS A 132 -10.84 0.66 7.81
C LYS A 132 -10.52 -0.77 7.35
N VAL A 133 -11.55 -1.61 7.30
CA VAL A 133 -11.45 -3.05 6.99
C VAL A 133 -10.67 -3.34 5.71
N ALA A 134 -10.90 -2.57 4.64
CA ALA A 134 -10.18 -2.75 3.39
C ALA A 134 -8.66 -2.51 3.54
N THR A 135 -8.27 -1.49 4.29
CA THR A 135 -6.86 -1.23 4.63
C THR A 135 -6.27 -2.40 5.41
N LYS A 136 -6.94 -2.83 6.49
CA LYS A 136 -6.49 -3.99 7.29
C LYS A 136 -6.32 -5.24 6.44
N ALA A 137 -7.22 -5.47 5.49
CA ALA A 137 -7.19 -6.59 4.57
C ALA A 137 -5.99 -6.54 3.61
N TYR A 138 -5.58 -5.37 3.13
CA TYR A 138 -4.34 -5.24 2.35
C TYR A 138 -3.09 -5.35 3.24
N ALA A 139 -3.12 -4.75 4.43
CA ALA A 139 -2.01 -4.81 5.39
C ALA A 139 -1.68 -6.26 5.80
N MET A 140 -2.68 -7.07 6.17
CA MET A 140 -2.44 -8.49 6.52
C MET A 140 -1.93 -9.32 5.33
N ARG A 141 -2.30 -8.96 4.08
CA ARG A 141 -1.77 -9.61 2.87
C ARG A 141 -0.33 -9.20 2.59
N ALA A 142 0.01 -7.93 2.81
CA ALA A 142 1.39 -7.45 2.72
C ALA A 142 2.28 -8.17 3.74
N LEU A 143 1.86 -8.21 5.01
CA LEU A 143 2.56 -8.91 6.09
C LEU A 143 2.72 -10.40 5.79
N PHE A 144 1.69 -11.05 5.27
CA PHE A 144 1.80 -12.44 4.84
C PHE A 144 2.88 -12.65 3.77
N GLU A 145 2.98 -11.76 2.78
CA GLU A 145 4.02 -11.88 1.75
C GLU A 145 5.42 -11.63 2.31
N LEU A 146 5.58 -10.62 3.18
CA LEU A 146 6.86 -10.33 3.84
C LEU A 146 7.29 -11.46 4.79
N GLY A 147 6.35 -12.15 5.43
CA GLY A 147 6.65 -13.27 6.34
C GLY A 147 7.29 -14.48 5.66
N LYS A 148 7.26 -14.58 4.32
CA LYS A 148 7.97 -15.62 3.57
C LYS A 148 9.49 -15.48 3.63
N SER A 149 10.00 -14.25 3.80
CA SER A 149 11.42 -13.99 4.02
C SER A 149 11.73 -13.68 5.49
N GLU A 150 10.78 -13.08 6.22
CA GLU A 150 10.94 -12.64 7.60
C GLU A 150 10.04 -13.44 8.56
N ALA A 151 10.52 -14.58 9.05
CA ALA A 151 9.72 -15.55 9.80
C ALA A 151 9.01 -14.97 11.05
N TRP A 152 9.60 -13.95 11.70
CA TRP A 152 9.01 -13.30 12.88
C TRP A 152 7.64 -12.66 12.56
N ILE A 153 7.42 -12.19 11.33
CA ILE A 153 6.16 -11.56 10.92
C ILE A 153 4.99 -12.52 11.02
N TYR A 154 5.19 -13.81 10.73
CA TYR A 154 4.13 -14.81 10.85
C TYR A 154 3.69 -15.04 12.30
N GLY A 155 4.63 -14.99 13.25
CA GLY A 155 4.34 -15.11 14.68
C GLY A 155 3.39 -14.01 15.15
N ASP A 156 3.76 -12.76 14.88
CA ASP A 156 2.98 -11.59 15.29
C ASP A 156 1.65 -11.50 14.53
N LEU A 157 1.66 -11.75 13.22
CA LEU A 157 0.45 -11.73 12.39
C LEU A 157 -0.57 -12.78 12.86
N LYS A 158 -0.13 -13.98 13.20
CA LYS A 158 -1.02 -15.03 13.71
C LYS A 158 -1.67 -14.62 15.02
N THR A 159 -0.88 -14.09 15.96
CA THR A 159 -1.37 -13.60 17.26
C THR A 159 -2.45 -12.54 17.07
N ILE A 160 -2.15 -11.49 16.29
CA ILE A 160 -3.09 -10.37 16.07
C ILE A 160 -4.37 -10.84 15.38
N LEU A 161 -4.26 -11.65 14.31
CA LEU A 161 -5.43 -12.11 13.57
C LEU A 161 -6.32 -13.04 14.41
N SER A 162 -5.74 -13.86 15.29
CA SER A 162 -6.50 -14.73 16.20
C SER A 162 -7.22 -13.93 17.29
N ASP A 163 -6.55 -12.97 17.91
CA ASP A 163 -7.10 -12.19 19.02
C ASP A 163 -8.23 -11.26 18.58
N ASP A 164 -8.13 -10.68 17.38
CA ASP A 164 -9.10 -9.71 16.87
C ASP A 164 -10.17 -10.30 15.96
N PHE A 165 -10.07 -11.59 15.63
CA PHE A 165 -10.97 -12.28 14.69
C PHE A 165 -12.44 -12.02 15.01
N HIS A 166 -12.86 -12.32 16.25
CA HIS A 166 -14.26 -12.24 16.67
C HIS A 166 -14.74 -10.80 16.91
N LYS A 167 -13.83 -9.82 16.96
CA LYS A 167 -14.13 -8.41 17.25
C LYS A 167 -14.44 -7.59 15.99
N HIS A 168 -14.21 -8.15 14.81
CA HIS A 168 -14.28 -7.44 13.54
C HIS A 168 -15.40 -7.93 12.60
N SER A 169 -15.63 -7.18 11.51
CA SER A 169 -16.70 -7.46 10.56
C SER A 169 -16.50 -8.79 9.81
N PRO A 170 -17.56 -9.36 9.21
CA PRO A 170 -17.45 -10.58 8.40
C PRO A 170 -16.42 -10.48 7.27
N ALA A 171 -16.27 -9.29 6.67
CA ALA A 171 -15.28 -9.06 5.61
C ALA A 171 -13.83 -9.13 6.14
N TYR A 172 -13.58 -8.60 7.34
CA TYR A 172 -12.29 -8.76 8.01
C TYR A 172 -12.03 -10.23 8.36
N GLN A 173 -13.01 -10.90 8.98
CA GLN A 173 -12.92 -12.32 9.35
C GLN A 173 -12.64 -13.22 8.15
N GLY A 174 -13.25 -12.94 7.00
CA GLY A 174 -12.96 -13.64 5.74
C GLY A 174 -11.49 -13.49 5.35
N ALA A 175 -10.97 -12.26 5.32
CA ALA A 175 -9.57 -12.01 4.98
C ALA A 175 -8.60 -12.64 5.99
N ALA A 176 -8.88 -12.52 7.30
CA ALA A 176 -8.05 -13.10 8.36
C ALA A 176 -8.00 -14.63 8.27
N ARG A 177 -9.14 -15.28 8.01
CA ARG A 177 -9.23 -16.73 7.82
C ARG A 177 -8.38 -17.20 6.64
N ASP A 178 -8.43 -16.47 5.53
CA ASP A 178 -7.64 -16.79 4.33
C ASP A 178 -6.14 -16.74 4.64
N ILE A 179 -5.69 -15.73 5.40
CA ILE A 179 -4.28 -15.58 5.78
C ILE A 179 -3.86 -16.66 6.79
N LEU A 180 -4.63 -16.89 7.86
CA LEU A 180 -4.32 -17.92 8.86
C LEU A 180 -4.23 -19.32 8.24
N LYS A 181 -5.10 -19.63 7.27
CA LYS A 181 -5.07 -20.89 6.53
C LYS A 181 -3.80 -21.04 5.67
N LYS A 182 -3.26 -19.94 5.13
CA LYS A 182 -2.01 -19.96 4.36
C LYS A 182 -0.81 -20.15 5.27
N ILE A 183 -0.74 -19.41 6.38
CA ILE A 183 0.35 -19.55 7.36
C ILE A 183 0.41 -20.97 7.94
N GLY A 184 -0.73 -21.59 8.25
CA GLY A 184 -0.77 -22.95 8.80
C GLY A 184 -0.57 -24.09 7.78
N LYS A 185 -0.36 -23.77 6.49
CA LYS A 185 -0.11 -24.76 5.43
C LYS A 185 1.35 -24.81 4.96
N ASP A 186 2.15 -23.82 5.36
CA ASP A 186 3.59 -23.77 5.15
C ASP A 186 4.32 -24.42 6.33
#